data_AF-A0A955FFT5-F1
#
_entry.id   AF-A0A955FFT5-F1
#
_cell.length_a   1.000
_cell.length_b   1.000
_cell.length_c   1.000
_cell.angle_alpha   90.00
_cell.angle_beta   90.00
_cell.angle_gamma   90.00
#
_symmetry.space_group_name_H-M   'P 1'
#
loop_
_entity.id
_entity.type
_entity.pdbx_description
1 polymer ?
#
loop_
_entity_poly.entity_id
_entity_poly.type
_entity_poly.pdbx_seq_one_letter_code
_entity_poly.pdbx_strand_id
1 'polypeptide(L)' 'MATLKDFRDERLRKIEELRELGINPYPSTATRTHNIQQVIDEFAKLENKDVTIVGRIMSIRKFGKLAFIVIRDMS' A
#
# COMPACT_ATOMS: atom_id res chain seq x y z
N MET A 1 3.63 27.34 5.01
CA MET A 1 4.33 26.04 5.14
C MET A 1 3.40 25.13 5.92
N ALA A 2 3.09 23.93 5.43
CA ALA A 2 2.26 22.99 6.20
C ALA A 2 3.01 22.54 7.46
N THR A 3 2.31 22.48 8.58
CA THR A 3 2.81 22.05 9.89
C THR A 3 2.59 20.55 10.10
N LEU A 4 3.26 19.97 11.11
CA LEU A 4 3.01 18.59 11.52
C LEU A 4 1.55 18.34 11.90
N LYS A 5 0.87 19.35 12.47
CA LYS A 5 -0.54 19.28 12.81
C LYS A 5 -1.38 19.16 11.53
N ASP A 6 -1.11 19.98 10.52
CA ASP A 6 -1.84 19.93 9.24
C ASP A 6 -1.72 18.56 8.57
N PHE A 7 -0.52 17.96 8.58
CA PHE A 7 -0.32 16.61 8.04
C PHE A 7 -1.06 15.52 8.83
N ARG A 8 -1.17 15.66 10.15
CA ARG A 8 -1.92 14.74 11.00
C ARG A 8 -3.42 14.85 10.73
N ASP A 9 -3.94 16.07 10.70
CA ASP A 9 -5.36 16.35 10.51
C ASP A 9 -5.81 15.86 9.13
N GLU A 10 -4.99 16.04 8.09
CA GLU A 10 -5.27 15.49 6.75
C GLU A 10 -5.29 13.95 6.71
N ARG A 11 -4.45 13.28 7.51
CA ARG A 11 -4.48 11.81 7.62
C ARG A 11 -5.72 11.32 8.36
N LEU A 12 -6.15 12.02 9.40
CA LEU A 12 -7.39 11.71 10.13
C LEU A 12 -8.62 11.89 9.23
N ARG A 13 -8.66 12.98 8.45
CA ARG A 13 -9.71 13.22 7.46
C ARG A 13 -9.86 12.05 6.48
N LYS A 14 -8.74 11.56 5.92
CA LYS A 14 -8.72 10.39 5.02
C LYS A 14 -9.16 9.09 5.68
N ILE A 15 -8.89 8.91 6.97
CA ILE A 15 -9.36 7.74 7.73
C ILE A 15 -10.88 7.74 7.82
N GLU A 16 -11.50 8.89 8.08
CA GLU A 16 -12.96 9.00 8.12
C GLU A 16 -13.58 8.78 6.73
N GLU A 17 -12.99 9.34 5.66
CA GLU A 17 -13.44 9.07 4.28
C GLU A 17 -13.44 7.56 3.96
N LEU A 18 -12.40 6.83 4.37
CA LEU A 18 -12.36 5.37 4.18
C LEU A 18 -13.50 4.67 4.92
N ARG A 19 -13.82 5.11 6.15
CA ARG A 19 -14.93 4.55 6.93
C ARG A 19 -16.29 4.87 6.30
N GLU A 20 -16.49 6.08 5.78
CA GLU A 20 -17.71 6.45 5.05
C GLU A 20 -17.91 5.61 3.79
N LEU A 21 -16.82 5.21 3.13
CA LEU A 21 -16.83 4.25 2.02
C LEU A 21 -17.04 2.79 2.45
N GLY A 22 -17.20 2.52 3.75
CA GLY A 22 -17.35 1.17 4.31
C GLY A 22 -16.05 0.36 4.36
N ILE A 23 -14.90 1.00 4.15
CA ILE A 23 -13.58 0.35 4.16
C ILE A 23 -13.00 0.44 5.58
N ASN A 24 -12.65 -0.70 6.18
CA ASN A 24 -11.92 -0.70 7.45
C ASN A 24 -10.45 -0.28 7.22
N PRO A 25 -9.99 0.87 7.75
CA PRO A 25 -8.60 1.33 7.57
C PRO A 25 -7.56 0.49 8.33
N TYR A 26 -8.01 -0.31 9.30
CA TYR A 26 -7.16 -1.17 10.14
C TYR A 26 -7.75 -2.60 10.18
N PRO A 27 -7.69 -3.34 9.05
CA PRO A 27 -8.15 -4.72 9.03
C PRO A 27 -7.27 -5.60 9.94
N SER A 28 -7.89 -6.55 10.63
CA SER A 28 -7.19 -7.48 11.54
C SER A 28 -6.37 -8.53 10.79
N THR A 29 -6.73 -8.82 9.54
CA THR A 29 -6.07 -9.80 8.69
C THR A 29 -5.80 -9.22 7.31
N ALA A 30 -4.72 -9.69 6.70
CA ALA A 30 -4.40 -9.40 5.31
C ALA A 30 -3.93 -10.69 4.63
N THR A 31 -4.46 -10.97 3.45
CA THR A 31 -4.08 -12.16 2.67
C THR A 31 -2.74 -11.88 1.99
N ARG A 32 -1.64 -12.40 2.52
CA ARG A 32 -0.31 -12.34 1.88
C ARG A 32 0.04 -13.71 1.33
N THR A 33 0.36 -13.80 0.04
CA THR A 33 0.83 -15.05 -0.56
C THR A 33 2.36 -15.16 -0.57
N HIS A 34 3.07 -14.04 -0.81
CA HIS A 34 4.53 -13.99 -0.86
C HIS A 34 5.05 -12.73 -0.16
N ASN A 35 6.29 -12.76 0.33
CA ASN A 35 7.02 -11.55 0.66
C ASN A 35 7.63 -10.92 -0.61
N ILE A 36 8.09 -9.66 -0.53
CA ILE A 36 8.56 -8.94 -1.72
C ILE A 36 9.82 -9.59 -2.29
N GLN A 37 10.77 -9.99 -1.44
CA GLN A 37 12.01 -10.64 -1.90
C GLN A 37 11.74 -11.94 -2.66
N GLN A 38 10.79 -12.77 -2.20
CA GLN A 38 10.36 -14.00 -2.89
C GLN A 38 9.82 -13.71 -4.29
N VAL A 39 9.02 -12.65 -4.45
CA VAL A 39 8.49 -12.27 -5.77
C VAL A 39 9.61 -11.86 -6.71
N ILE A 40 10.64 -11.18 -6.20
CA ILE A 40 11.82 -10.77 -6.96
C ILE A 40 12.65 -11.99 -7.37
N ASP A 41 12.97 -12.86 -6.41
CA ASP A 41 13.86 -14.01 -6.62
C ASP A 41 13.21 -15.09 -7.49
N GLU A 42 11.90 -15.30 -7.35
CA GLU A 42 11.14 -16.35 -8.06
C GLU A 42 10.32 -15.81 -9.23
N PHE A 43 10.63 -14.61 -9.72
CA PHE A 43 9.86 -13.92 -10.77
C PHE A 43 9.51 -14.83 -11.96
N ALA A 44 10.49 -15.57 -12.48
CA ALA A 44 10.30 -16.46 -13.63
C ALA A 44 9.26 -17.58 -13.39
N LYS A 45 9.07 -18.02 -12.13
CA LYS A 45 8.07 -19.06 -11.77
C LYS A 45 6.69 -18.48 -11.47
N LEU A 46 6.66 -17.20 -11.09
CA LEU A 46 5.46 -16.45 -10.70
C LEU A 46 4.89 -15.63 -11.86
N GLU A 47 5.59 -15.57 -12.99
CA GLU A 47 5.11 -14.94 -14.20
C GLU A 47 3.72 -15.50 -14.59
N ASN A 48 2.79 -14.61 -14.92
CA ASN A 48 1.38 -14.91 -15.23
C ASN A 48 0.57 -15.54 -14.08
N LYS A 49 1.04 -15.49 -12.83
CA LYS A 49 0.28 -15.91 -11.65
C LYS A 49 -0.12 -14.72 -10.80
N ASP A 50 -1.29 -14.82 -10.18
CA ASP A 50 -1.75 -13.84 -9.21
C ASP A 50 -0.95 -13.98 -7.92
N VAL A 51 -0.37 -12.87 -7.48
CA VAL A 51 0.36 -12.76 -6.21
C VAL A 51 -0.23 -11.63 -5.37
N THR A 52 -0.16 -11.77 -4.05
CA THR A 52 -0.61 -10.74 -3.10
C THR A 52 0.52 -10.46 -2.13
N ILE A 53 0.97 -9.21 -2.13
CA ILE A 53 2.01 -8.69 -1.26
C ILE A 53 1.44 -7.66 -0.29
N VAL A 54 2.09 -7.46 0.85
CA VAL A 54 1.76 -6.42 1.81
C VAL A 54 3.03 -5.71 2.25
N GLY A 55 2.94 -4.41 2.50
CA GLY A 55 4.07 -3.62 2.95
C GLY A 55 3.74 -2.15 3.15
N ARG A 56 4.73 -1.37 3.55
CA ARG A 56 4.65 0.08 3.73
C ARG A 56 4.85 0.79 2.40
N ILE A 57 3.97 1.72 2.07
CA ILE A 57 4.15 2.63 0.95
C ILE A 57 5.28 3.62 1.29
N MET A 58 6.35 3.60 0.51
CA MET A 58 7.52 4.47 0.67
C MET A 58 7.46 5.69 -0.25
N SER A 59 6.91 5.53 -1.46
CA SER A 59 6.76 6.60 -2.43
C SER A 59 5.58 6.32 -3.36
N ILE A 60 4.93 7.39 -3.82
CA ILE A 60 3.84 7.35 -4.80
C ILE A 60 4.16 8.38 -5.88
N ARG A 61 4.15 7.96 -7.14
CA ARG A 61 4.25 8.85 -8.32
C ARG A 61 3.02 8.66 -9.17
N LYS A 62 2.25 9.74 -9.40
CA LYS A 62 0.99 9.70 -10.14
C LYS A 62 1.14 10.44 -11.48
N PHE A 63 0.58 9.86 -12.54
CA PHE A 63 0.60 10.36 -13.91
C PHE A 63 -0.81 10.23 -14.51
N GLY A 64 -1.73 11.11 -14.12
CA GLY A 64 -3.11 11.08 -14.60
C GLY A 64 -3.82 9.77 -14.27
N LYS A 65 -3.93 8.86 -15.26
CA LYS A 65 -4.57 7.55 -15.14
C LYS A 65 -3.63 6.41 -14.69
N LEU A 66 -2.35 6.70 -14.45
CA LEU A 66 -1.35 5.72 -14.00
C LEU A 66 -0.72 6.14 -12.67
N ALA A 67 -0.39 5.18 -11.82
CA ALA A 67 0.41 5.43 -10.63
C ALA A 67 1.46 4.34 -10.42
N PHE A 68 2.64 4.75 -9.96
CA PHE A 68 3.69 3.86 -9.48
C PHE A 68 3.82 4.03 -7.98
N ILE A 69 3.85 2.90 -7.27
CA ILE A 69 3.91 2.85 -5.82
C ILE A 69 5.10 1.98 -5.45
N VAL A 70 6.00 2.53 -4.64
CA VAL A 70 7.12 1.77 -4.07
C VAL A 70 6.68 1.22 -2.72
N ILE A 71 6.66 -0.11 -2.59
CA ILE A 71 6.26 -0.82 -1.38
C ILE A 71 7.51 -1.46 -0.78
N ARG A 72 7.61 -1.43 0.55
CA ARG A 72 8.67 -2.10 1.33
C ARG A 72 8.05 -2.97 2.41
N ASP A 73 8.45 -4.23 2.49
CA ASP A 73 8.09 -5.13 3.58
C ASP A 73 9.31 -5.36 4.50
N MET A 74 9.32 -6.45 5.26
CA MET A 74 10.42 -6.79 6.17
C MET A 74 11.51 -7.65 5.52
N SER A 75 11.34 -8.06 4.25
CA SER A 75 12.32 -8.89 3.55
C SER A 75 13.50 -8.10 2.99
#